data_AF-T1BQB7-F1
#
_entry.id   AF-T1BQB7-F1
#
_cell.length_a   1.000
_cell.length_b   1.000
_cell.length_c   1.000
_cell.angle_alpha   90.00
_cell.angle_beta   90.00
_cell.angle_gamma   90.00
#
_symmetry.space_group_name_H-M   'P 1'
#
loop_
_entity.id
_entity.type
_entity.pdbx_description
1 polymer ?
#
loop_
_entity_poly.entity_id
_entity_poly.type
_entity_poly.pdbx_seq_one_letter_code
_entity_poly.pdbx_strand_id
1 'polypeptide(L)'
;MPSEAAALACKVSQPLGPRWFREAGGIAPISLAPPSGRYLSFAEREELALLRAGRHGVREMARRLGRSPSTVSRELRRKAATRG
;
A
#
# COMPACT_ATOMS: atom_id res chain seq x y z
N MET A 1 -5.34 13.56 -11.29
CA MET A 1 -5.01 14.34 -12.50
C MET A 1 -5.82 13.78 -13.66
N PRO A 2 -6.65 14.59 -14.34
CA PRO A 2 -7.31 14.21 -15.59
C PRO A 2 -6.28 13.89 -16.68
N SER A 3 -6.59 12.96 -17.60
CA SER A 3 -5.67 12.50 -18.67
C SER A 3 -5.26 13.61 -19.63
N GLU A 4 -6.09 14.63 -19.79
CA GLU A 4 -5.86 15.77 -20.68
C GLU A 4 -4.85 16.75 -20.07
N ALA A 5 -4.94 16.97 -18.75
CA ALA A 5 -3.94 17.73 -18.00
C ALA A 5 -2.58 17.01 -17.99
N ALA A 6 -2.58 15.68 -17.96
CA ALA A 6 -1.36 14.88 -18.09
C ALA A 6 -0.75 14.96 -19.50
N ALA A 7 -1.56 14.97 -20.56
CA ALA A 7 -1.07 15.17 -21.93
C ALA A 7 -0.35 16.51 -22.09
N LEU A 8 -0.94 17.59 -21.55
CA LEU A 8 -0.33 18.92 -21.56
C LEU A 8 1.01 18.93 -20.78
N ALA A 9 1.04 18.33 -19.58
CA ALA A 9 2.24 18.24 -18.76
C ALA A 9 3.37 17.44 -19.44
N CYS A 10 3.02 16.39 -20.19
CA CYS A 10 3.95 15.60 -20.98
C CYS A 10 4.29 16.22 -22.36
N LYS A 11 3.79 17.43 -22.67
CA LYS A 11 3.97 18.13 -23.95
C LYS A 11 3.51 17.32 -25.17
N VAL A 12 2.45 16.53 -25.00
CA VAL A 12 1.82 15.79 -26.10
C VAL A 12 0.44 16.37 -26.41
N SER A 13 -0.03 16.15 -27.63
CA SER A 13 -1.34 16.65 -28.07
C SER A 13 -2.47 16.14 -27.16
N GLN A 14 -3.42 17.01 -26.81
CA GLN A 14 -4.51 16.73 -25.85
C GLN A 14 -5.28 15.41 -26.14
N PRO A 15 -5.59 15.04 -27.40
CA PRO A 15 -6.29 13.79 -27.71
C PRO A 15 -5.45 12.53 -27.44
N LEU A 16 -4.13 12.65 -27.32
CA LEU A 16 -3.24 11.51 -27.10
C LEU A 16 -3.29 10.98 -25.67
N GLY A 17 -3.58 11.82 -24.67
CA GLY A 17 -3.69 11.40 -23.28
C GLY A 17 -4.73 10.29 -23.06
N PRO A 18 -6.00 10.51 -23.44
CA PRO A 18 -7.03 9.47 -23.39
C PRO A 18 -6.74 8.25 -24.27
N ARG A 19 -6.09 8.44 -25.44
CA ARG A 19 -5.75 7.36 -26.37
C ARG A 19 -4.71 6.40 -25.79
N TRP A 20 -3.59 6.95 -25.29
CA TRP A 20 -2.55 6.16 -24.64
C TRP A 20 -3.05 5.45 -23.39
N PHE A 21 -3.94 6.08 -22.61
CA PHE A 21 -4.51 5.43 -21.43
C PHE A 21 -5.35 4.18 -21.80
N ARG A 22 -6.08 4.24 -22.91
CA ARG A 22 -6.84 3.10 -23.45
C ARG A 22 -5.93 2.04 -24.08
N GLU A 23 -4.90 2.44 -24.83
CA GLU A 23 -3.91 1.54 -25.43
C GLU A 23 -3.09 0.79 -24.37
N ALA A 24 -2.73 1.46 -23.26
CA ALA A 24 -2.01 0.87 -22.14
C ALA A 24 -2.88 0.01 -21.20
N GLY A 25 -4.16 -0.17 -21.51
CA GLY A 25 -5.09 -1.02 -20.73
C GLY A 25 -5.61 -0.38 -19.44
N GLY A 26 -5.29 0.90 -19.18
CA GLY A 26 -5.65 1.63 -17.97
C GLY A 26 -4.99 1.07 -16.70
N ILE A 27 -4.57 1.96 -15.80
CA ILE A 27 -4.25 1.56 -14.42
C ILE A 27 -5.54 1.75 -13.61
N ALA A 28 -6.10 0.67 -13.06
CA ALA A 28 -7.19 0.78 -12.11
C ALA A 28 -6.73 1.70 -10.96
N PRO A 29 -7.44 2.81 -10.67
CA PRO A 29 -7.02 3.71 -9.61
C PRO A 29 -6.97 2.95 -8.29
N ILE A 30 -5.76 2.79 -7.75
CA ILE A 30 -5.58 2.16 -6.45
C ILE A 30 -6.00 3.19 -5.39
N SER A 31 -6.87 2.77 -4.48
CA SER A 31 -7.24 3.63 -3.36
C SER A 31 -6.04 3.79 -2.44
N LEU A 32 -5.55 5.02 -2.33
CA LEU A 32 -4.56 5.42 -1.34
C LEU A 32 -5.20 5.82 -0.01
N ALA A 33 -6.53 5.69 0.11
CA ALA A 33 -7.21 5.95 1.37
C ALA A 33 -6.62 5.06 2.46
N PRO A 34 -6.39 5.60 3.67
CA PRO A 34 -5.91 4.78 4.78
C PRO A 34 -6.89 3.63 5.00
N PRO A 35 -6.40 2.40 5.21
CA PRO A 35 -7.28 1.30 5.50
C PRO A 35 -8.14 1.63 6.71
N SER A 36 -9.42 1.26 6.68
CA SER A 36 -10.22 1.23 7.90
C SER A 36 -9.40 0.46 8.95
N GLY A 37 -9.36 0.94 10.20
CA GLY A 37 -8.38 0.55 11.23
C GLY A 37 -8.22 -0.95 11.51
N ARG A 38 -9.02 -1.81 10.85
CA ARG A 38 -8.85 -3.25 10.66
C ARG A 38 -7.46 -3.68 10.14
N TYR A 39 -6.83 -2.92 9.24
CA TYR A 39 -5.51 -3.28 8.67
C TYR A 39 -4.42 -2.29 9.07
N LEU A 40 -3.17 -2.77 9.07
CA LEU A 40 -2.00 -1.90 9.20
C LEU A 40 -1.84 -1.07 7.91
N SER A 41 -1.61 0.22 8.10
CA SER A 41 -1.09 1.14 7.09
C SER A 41 0.29 0.71 6.61
N PHE A 42 0.75 1.31 5.51
CA PHE A 42 2.08 1.01 4.97
C PHE A 42 3.20 1.29 5.98
N ALA A 43 3.18 2.47 6.62
CA ALA A 43 4.17 2.86 7.62
C ALA A 43 4.21 1.86 8.80
N GLU A 44 3.05 1.46 9.32
CA GLU A 44 2.99 0.46 10.39
C GLU A 44 3.53 -0.90 9.96
N ARG A 45 3.41 -1.28 8.68
CA ARG A 45 3.99 -2.52 8.16
C ARG A 45 5.51 -2.44 8.02
N GLU A 46 6.06 -1.28 7.64
CA GLU A 46 7.50 -1.06 7.66
C GLU A 46 8.05 -1.19 9.07
N GLU A 47 7.44 -0.49 10.02
CA GLU A 47 7.90 -0.54 11.41
C GLU A 47 7.75 -1.95 12.00
N LEU A 48 6.65 -2.66 11.69
CA LEU A 48 6.49 -4.07 12.06
C LEU A 48 7.62 -4.95 11.48
N ALA A 49 8.07 -4.68 10.25
CA ALA A 49 9.15 -5.44 9.62
C ALA A 49 10.50 -5.21 10.31
N LEU A 50 10.81 -3.96 10.68
CA LEU A 50 12.00 -3.61 11.46
C LEU A 50 11.99 -4.29 12.82
N LEU A 51 10.87 -4.22 13.53
CA LEU A 51 10.73 -4.86 14.85
C LEU A 51 10.83 -6.39 14.75
N ARG A 52 10.29 -6.98 13.68
CA ARG A 52 10.41 -8.41 13.43
C ARG A 52 11.85 -8.83 13.14
N ALA A 53 12.60 -8.03 12.38
CA ALA A 53 14.02 -8.26 12.13
C ALA A 53 14.83 -8.22 13.44
N GLY A 54 14.48 -7.31 14.36
CA GLY A 54 15.00 -7.25 15.73
C GLY A 54 14.52 -8.36 16.66
N ARG A 55 13.76 -9.35 16.16
CA ARG A 55 13.24 -10.50 16.91
C ARG A 55 12.33 -10.15 18.10
N HIS A 56 11.68 -9.00 18.06
CA HIS A 56 10.70 -8.61 19.08
C HIS A 56 9.49 -9.53 19.11
N GLY A 57 8.92 -9.72 20.31
CA GLY A 57 7.72 -10.52 20.52
C GLY A 57 6.44 -9.82 20.04
N VAL A 58 5.39 -10.58 19.72
CA VAL A 58 4.12 -10.04 19.19
C VAL A 58 3.50 -8.97 20.09
N ARG A 59 3.51 -9.19 21.42
CA ARG A 59 2.95 -8.24 22.39
C ARG A 59 3.77 -6.96 22.50
N GLU A 60 5.08 -7.05 22.32
CA GLU A 60 5.95 -5.88 22.31
C GLU A 60 5.73 -5.04 21.04
N MET A 61 5.71 -5.69 19.88
CA MET A 61 5.43 -5.03 18.60
C MET A 61 4.07 -4.32 18.62
N ALA A 62 3.04 -4.98 19.17
CA ALA A 62 1.71 -4.41 19.32
C ALA A 62 1.68 -3.16 20.21
N ARG A 63 2.42 -3.16 21.33
CA ARG A 63 2.54 -1.98 22.20
C ARG A 63 3.23 -0.81 21.50
N ARG A 64 4.34 -1.07 20.80
CA ARG A 64 5.08 -0.03 20.06
C ARG A 64 4.24 0.60 18.95
N LEU A 65 3.46 -0.21 18.23
CA LEU A 65 2.57 0.24 17.16
C LEU A 65 1.24 0.85 17.66
N GLY A 66 0.93 0.78 18.96
CA GLY A 66 -0.39 1.19 19.48
C GLY A 66 -1.55 0.35 18.95
N ARG A 67 -1.31 -0.92 18.60
CA ARG A 67 -2.29 -1.83 17.98
C ARG A 67 -2.58 -3.04 18.86
N SER A 68 -3.64 -3.76 18.52
CA SER A 68 -3.95 -5.03 19.19
C SER A 68 -2.93 -6.12 18.79
N PRO A 69 -2.54 -7.02 19.72
CA PRO A 69 -1.70 -8.18 19.39
C PRO A 69 -2.29 -9.08 18.30
N SER A 70 -3.62 -9.15 18.20
CA SER A 70 -4.30 -9.95 17.17
C SER A 70 -4.13 -9.35 15.77
N THR A 71 -4.07 -8.01 15.64
CA THR A 71 -3.75 -7.32 14.39
C THR A 71 -2.34 -7.69 13.90
N VAL A 72 -1.35 -7.62 14.79
CA VAL A 72 0.05 -7.97 14.49
C VAL A 72 0.18 -9.43 14.08
N SER A 73 -0.42 -10.36 14.85
CA SER A 73 -0.39 -11.79 14.53
C SER A 73 -0.99 -12.11 13.15
N ARG A 74 -2.14 -11.49 12.82
CA ARG A 74 -2.79 -11.65 11.51
C ARG A 74 -1.95 -11.13 10.36
N GLU A 75 -1.25 -10.00 10.54
CA GLU A 75 -0.36 -9.46 9.51
C GLU A 75 0.83 -10.39 9.26
N LEU A 76 1.48 -10.87 10.32
CA LEU A 76 2.61 -11.80 10.23
C LEU A 76 2.21 -13.11 9.53
N ARG A 77 1.03 -13.67 9.87
CA ARG A 77 0.50 -14.87 9.22
C ARG A 77 0.25 -14.66 7.73
N ARG A 78 -0.35 -13.53 7.33
CA ARG A 78 -0.60 -13.20 5.92
C ARG A 78 0.68 -13.18 5.10
N LYS A 79 1.75 -12.55 5.61
CA LYS A 79 3.05 -12.54 4.90
C LYS A 79 3.76 -13.89 4.86
N ALA A 80 3.51 -14.79 5.83
CA ALA A 80 4.07 -16.13 5.82
C ALA A 80 3.41 -17.02 4.74
N ALA A 81 2.11 -16.86 4.49
CA ALA A 81 1.38 -17.62 3.48
C ALA A 81 1.81 -17.31 2.04
N THR A 82 2.40 -16.14 1.79
CA THR A 82 2.89 -15.73 0.46
C THR A 82 4.28 -16.28 0.11
N ARG A 83 4.84 -17.18 0.93
CA ARG A 83 6.15 -17.83 0.71
C ARG A 83 6.06 -19.35 0.49
N GLY A 84 4.90 -19.83 0.04
CA GLY A 84 4.67 -21.23 -0.39
C GLY A 84 4.54 -21.31 -1.89
#